data_AF-A0A0U1LSS6-F1
#
_entry.id   AF-A0A0U1LSS6-F1
#
_cell.length_a   1.000
_cell.length_b   1.000
_cell.length_c   1.000
_cell.angle_alpha   90.00
_cell.angle_beta   90.00
_cell.angle_gamma   90.00
#
_symmetry.space_group_name_H-M   'P 1'
#
loop_
_entity.id
_entity.type
_entity.pdbx_description
1 polymer ?
#
loop_
_entity_poly.entity_id
_entity_poly.type
_entity_poly.pdbx_seq_one_letter_code
_entity_poly.pdbx_strand_id
1 'polypeptide(L)'
;MLQRPIQLCRLELLPAELLERIFFYSLEVNLPRASLHIAKILSKPIIYKWLIRLAFSSPNQSSRNGFFTPDFLPPPLDFWSLKITERACLQTEILSCRWSTLSLFRQCQKEYVKHIIHRKCADLIFSPEDQLKLNDIDQFLSRPMDFDLAVRGRRGSGDLVLRPKVKGSDSSKKPSEIRLAFWFHFGAVQLNGPSVVSYELDTFRLPCAPSMDEPPRMPDKLLQEPWTAEKLEFLTLFSHDAYIDEDNNFTRSRHVLRQLIRDRDHVTFEKLLGMNIKSKNYAFPSPWPVKTRHFRAALKYAEGPNDPFVRLLHEYRWLALGERERDIREGFLANLHLSPPPRTGLRTSTGS
;
A
#
# COMPACT_ATOMS: atom_id res chain seq x y z
N MET A 1 -17.39 25.95 43.02
CA MET A 1 -17.98 25.69 41.69
C MET A 1 -18.60 24.30 41.71
N LEU A 2 -19.94 24.21 41.75
CA LEU A 2 -20.66 22.93 41.68
C LEU A 2 -20.54 22.37 40.26
N GLN A 3 -19.92 21.18 40.11
CA GLN A 3 -19.92 20.45 38.84
C GLN A 3 -21.37 20.08 38.50
N ARG A 4 -21.90 20.62 37.40
CA ARG A 4 -23.16 20.14 36.84
C ARG A 4 -23.00 18.65 36.50
N PRO A 5 -23.95 17.77 36.87
CA PRO A 5 -23.90 16.37 36.45
C PRO A 5 -23.90 16.32 34.92
N ILE A 6 -22.95 15.60 34.34
CA ILE A 6 -22.88 15.35 32.91
C ILE A 6 -24.11 14.53 32.54
N GLN A 7 -25.11 15.16 31.93
CA GLN A 7 -26.31 14.47 31.46
C GLN A 7 -25.94 13.71 30.18
N LEU A 8 -25.75 12.40 30.32
CA LEU A 8 -25.48 11.52 29.19
C LEU A 8 -26.69 11.47 28.26
N CYS A 9 -26.43 11.49 26.95
CA CYS A 9 -27.47 11.30 25.96
C CYS A 9 -27.93 9.83 25.92
N ARG A 10 -29.10 9.55 25.32
CA ARG A 10 -29.66 8.19 25.24
C ARG A 10 -28.69 7.16 24.67
N LEU A 11 -27.86 7.57 23.70
CA LEU A 11 -26.86 6.70 23.09
C LEU A 11 -25.75 6.32 24.09
N GLU A 12 -25.27 7.26 24.90
CA GLU A 12 -24.25 7.02 25.93
C GLU A 12 -24.76 6.21 27.14
N LEU A 13 -26.07 6.10 27.31
CA LEU A 13 -26.67 5.26 28.35
C LEU A 13 -26.78 3.79 27.95
N LEU A 14 -26.50 3.45 26.69
CA LEU A 14 -26.52 2.07 26.25
C LEU A 14 -25.35 1.27 26.84
N PRO A 15 -25.55 -0.03 27.11
CA PRO A 15 -24.45 -0.95 27.39
C PRO A 15 -23.39 -0.92 26.28
N ALA A 16 -22.14 -1.18 26.66
CA ALA A 16 -21.00 -1.15 25.76
C ALA A 16 -21.19 -2.07 24.55
N GLU A 17 -21.80 -3.24 24.75
CA GLU A 17 -22.06 -4.25 23.73
C GLU A 17 -23.05 -3.73 22.66
N LEU A 18 -24.04 -2.93 23.05
CA LEU A 18 -24.98 -2.32 22.11
C LEU A 18 -24.32 -1.19 21.32
N LEU A 19 -23.47 -0.40 21.96
CA LEU A 19 -22.67 0.62 21.27
C LEU A 19 -21.72 0.01 20.24
N GLU A 20 -21.02 -1.06 20.61
CA GLU A 20 -20.16 -1.83 19.68
C GLU A 20 -20.98 -2.41 18.53
N ARG A 21 -22.16 -2.98 18.81
CA ARG A 21 -23.03 -3.53 17.78
C ARG A 21 -23.55 -2.46 16.82
N ILE A 22 -23.96 -1.29 17.32
CA ILE A 22 -24.36 -0.14 16.50
C ILE A 22 -23.18 0.32 15.63
N PHE A 23 -21.98 0.38 16.20
CA PHE A 23 -20.77 0.72 15.46
C PHE A 23 -20.49 -0.30 14.34
N PHE A 24 -20.61 -1.60 14.59
CA PHE A 24 -20.38 -2.63 13.57
C PHE A 24 -21.43 -2.69 12.46
N TYR A 25 -22.67 -2.26 12.72
CA TYR A 25 -23.67 -2.12 11.65
C TYR A 25 -23.49 -0.85 10.83
N SER A 26 -23.11 0.26 11.45
CA SER A 26 -22.98 1.55 10.77
C SER A 26 -21.62 1.75 10.11
N LEU A 27 -20.56 1.15 10.67
CA LEU A 27 -19.16 1.35 10.30
C LEU A 27 -18.74 2.83 10.27
N GLU A 28 -19.45 3.69 11.01
CA GLU A 28 -19.18 5.12 11.07
C GLU A 28 -17.93 5.39 11.92
N VAL A 29 -16.77 5.49 11.28
CA VAL A 29 -15.47 5.66 11.95
C VAL A 29 -15.38 6.95 12.76
N ASN A 30 -16.25 7.94 12.52
CA ASN A 30 -16.33 9.16 13.31
C ASN A 30 -17.20 9.02 14.56
N LEU A 31 -17.95 7.93 14.75
CA LEU A 31 -18.79 7.71 15.93
C LEU A 31 -18.01 7.83 17.27
N PRO A 32 -16.79 7.29 17.40
CA PRO A 32 -15.96 7.52 18.59
C PRO A 32 -15.66 9.00 18.88
N ARG A 33 -15.76 9.90 17.89
CA ARG A 33 -15.50 11.33 18.05
C ARG A 33 -16.72 12.08 18.61
N ALA A 34 -17.89 11.47 18.62
CA ALA A 34 -19.12 12.09 19.12
C ALA A 34 -19.10 12.30 20.64
N SER A 35 -18.36 11.46 21.40
CA SER A 35 -18.23 11.58 22.85
C SER A 35 -17.01 10.83 23.37
N LEU A 36 -16.40 11.34 24.45
CA LEU A 36 -15.34 10.65 25.17
C LEU A 36 -15.81 9.30 25.76
N HIS A 37 -17.07 9.18 26.17
CA HIS A 37 -17.61 7.93 26.70
C HIS A 37 -17.64 6.85 25.61
N ILE A 38 -18.21 7.19 24.46
CA ILE A 38 -18.26 6.31 23.28
C ILE A 38 -16.84 5.98 22.80
N ALA A 39 -15.93 6.98 22.79
CA ALA A 39 -14.54 6.77 22.43
C ALA A 39 -13.87 5.69 23.28
N LYS A 40 -14.07 5.72 24.61
CA LYS A 40 -13.48 4.74 25.54
C LYS A 40 -13.99 3.33 25.28
N ILE A 41 -15.24 3.18 24.86
CA ILE A 41 -15.85 1.88 24.54
C ILE A 41 -15.32 1.36 23.20
N LEU A 42 -15.30 2.19 22.16
CA LEU A 42 -14.98 1.77 20.79
C LEU A 42 -13.47 1.77 20.46
N SER A 43 -12.64 2.45 21.24
CA SER A 43 -11.19 2.56 20.99
C SER A 43 -10.40 1.37 21.54
N LYS A 44 -10.87 0.16 21.23
CA LYS A 44 -10.22 -1.10 21.64
C LYS A 44 -9.34 -1.60 20.49
N PRO A 45 -8.08 -2.06 20.76
CA PRO A 45 -7.19 -2.55 19.71
C PRO A 45 -7.82 -3.65 18.83
N ILE A 46 -8.63 -4.54 19.41
CA ILE A 46 -9.29 -5.62 18.68
C ILE A 46 -10.33 -5.11 17.67
N ILE A 47 -11.06 -4.03 18.00
CA ILE A 47 -12.02 -3.39 17.09
C ILE A 47 -11.30 -2.88 15.84
N TYR A 48 -10.16 -2.20 16.03
CA TYR A 48 -9.35 -1.71 14.91
C TYR A 48 -8.83 -2.83 14.01
N LYS A 49 -8.43 -3.96 14.59
CA LYS A 49 -8.03 -5.15 13.82
C LYS A 49 -9.19 -5.70 12.99
N TRP A 50 -10.39 -5.81 13.57
CA TRP A 50 -11.57 -6.27 12.83
C TRP A 50 -11.95 -5.32 11.69
N LEU A 51 -11.90 -4.01 11.90
CA LEU A 51 -12.11 -3.03 10.84
C LEU A 51 -11.07 -3.18 9.71
N ILE A 52 -9.80 -3.40 10.06
CA ILE A 52 -8.75 -3.63 9.05
C ILE A 52 -9.00 -4.93 8.29
N ARG A 53 -9.34 -6.03 8.98
CA ARG A 53 -9.65 -7.32 8.35
C ARG A 53 -10.88 -7.20 7.43
N LEU A 54 -11.92 -6.49 7.86
CA LEU A 54 -13.11 -6.24 7.06
C LEU A 54 -12.78 -5.44 5.80
N ALA A 55 -12.07 -4.32 5.95
CA ALA A 55 -11.87 -3.38 4.88
C ALA A 55 -10.76 -3.80 3.92
N PHE A 56 -9.69 -4.45 4.39
CA PHE A 56 -8.45 -4.65 3.63
C PHE A 56 -8.13 -6.11 3.27
N SER A 57 -9.00 -7.08 3.56
CA SER A 57 -8.81 -8.45 3.06
C SER A 57 -9.07 -8.53 1.55
N SER A 58 -8.34 -9.39 0.85
CA SER A 58 -8.53 -9.67 -0.58
C SER A 58 -9.88 -10.37 -0.87
N PRO A 59 -10.62 -9.99 -1.92
CA PRO A 59 -11.93 -10.56 -2.27
C PRO A 59 -11.83 -11.86 -3.08
N ASN A 60 -11.08 -12.85 -2.60
CA ASN A 60 -10.95 -14.13 -3.30
C ASN A 60 -12.25 -14.92 -3.21
N GLN A 61 -12.74 -15.46 -4.33
CA GLN A 61 -13.97 -16.26 -4.35
C GLN A 61 -13.87 -17.46 -3.40
N SER A 62 -12.70 -18.10 -3.30
CA SER A 62 -12.45 -19.20 -2.37
C SER A 62 -12.53 -18.78 -0.89
N SER A 63 -12.48 -17.48 -0.57
CA SER A 63 -12.64 -16.98 0.80
C SER A 63 -14.10 -16.83 1.23
N ARG A 64 -15.06 -17.05 0.33
CA ARG A 64 -16.49 -16.92 0.63
C ARG A 64 -16.99 -17.89 1.69
N ASN A 65 -16.40 -19.08 1.73
CA ASN A 65 -16.77 -20.13 2.67
C ASN A 65 -15.59 -20.48 3.56
N GLY A 66 -15.81 -20.48 4.88
CA GLY A 66 -14.86 -21.00 5.87
C GLY A 66 -13.58 -20.17 6.08
N PHE A 67 -13.38 -19.05 5.38
CA PHE A 67 -12.25 -18.15 5.65
C PHE A 67 -12.59 -17.12 6.73
N PHE A 68 -13.68 -16.37 6.59
CA PHE A 68 -14.10 -15.40 7.61
C PHE A 68 -14.85 -16.09 8.75
N THR A 69 -14.10 -16.64 9.70
CA THR A 69 -14.65 -17.30 10.90
C THR A 69 -15.01 -16.29 11.98
N PRO A 70 -15.91 -16.59 12.93
CA PRO A 70 -16.33 -15.64 13.98
C PRO A 70 -15.18 -15.14 14.87
N ASP A 71 -14.14 -15.93 15.08
CA ASP A 71 -12.93 -15.53 15.81
C ASP A 71 -12.04 -14.58 14.99
N PHE A 72 -12.10 -14.69 13.66
CA PHE A 72 -11.33 -13.86 12.75
C PHE A 72 -12.04 -12.53 12.42
N LEU A 73 -13.33 -12.59 12.14
CA LEU A 73 -14.20 -11.46 11.85
C LEU A 73 -15.58 -11.73 12.47
N PRO A 74 -15.89 -11.17 13.66
CA PRO A 74 -17.10 -11.52 14.39
C PRO A 74 -18.36 -10.88 13.79
N PRO A 75 -19.52 -11.55 13.85
CA PRO A 75 -20.79 -10.93 13.53
C PRO A 75 -21.04 -9.64 14.37
N PRO A 76 -21.69 -8.61 13.81
CA PRO A 76 -22.36 -8.57 12.51
C PRO A 76 -21.43 -8.20 11.35
N LEU A 77 -20.12 -8.14 11.54
CA LEU A 77 -19.19 -7.81 10.48
C LEU A 77 -19.16 -8.91 9.42
N ASP A 78 -19.60 -8.57 8.21
CA ASP A 78 -19.55 -9.45 7.06
C ASP A 78 -18.78 -8.78 5.92
N PHE A 79 -17.64 -9.38 5.58
CA PHE A 79 -16.80 -8.94 4.47
C PHE A 79 -17.61 -8.84 3.18
N TRP A 80 -18.45 -9.83 2.88
CA TRP A 80 -19.17 -9.92 1.60
C TRP A 80 -20.40 -9.03 1.51
N SER A 81 -20.81 -8.42 2.63
CA SER A 81 -21.95 -7.50 2.67
C SER A 81 -21.64 -6.11 2.08
N LEU A 82 -20.37 -5.70 2.10
CA LEU A 82 -19.94 -4.38 1.62
C LEU A 82 -19.73 -4.36 0.11
N LYS A 83 -20.32 -3.37 -0.57
CA LYS A 83 -20.01 -3.09 -1.97
C LYS A 83 -18.57 -2.61 -2.12
N ILE A 84 -18.03 -2.75 -3.33
CA ILE A 84 -16.65 -2.33 -3.67
C ILE A 84 -16.41 -0.85 -3.30
N THR A 85 -17.35 0.02 -3.66
CA THR A 85 -17.27 1.48 -3.40
C THR A 85 -17.36 1.82 -1.91
N GLU A 86 -18.27 1.16 -1.18
CA GLU A 86 -18.42 1.30 0.28
C GLU A 86 -17.13 0.87 1.00
N ARG A 87 -16.51 -0.23 0.55
CA ARG A 87 -15.24 -0.70 1.08
C ARG A 87 -14.09 0.25 0.77
N ALA A 88 -14.02 0.82 -0.43
CA ALA A 88 -13.01 1.81 -0.80
C ALA A 88 -13.12 3.10 0.04
N CYS A 89 -14.36 3.53 0.31
CA CYS A 89 -14.65 4.63 1.23
C CYS A 89 -14.18 4.30 2.65
N LEU A 90 -14.57 3.14 3.19
CA LEU A 90 -14.15 2.69 4.52
C LEU A 90 -12.62 2.59 4.65
N GLN A 91 -11.93 2.07 3.63
CA GLN A 91 -10.47 2.03 3.61
C GLN A 91 -9.87 3.45 3.67
N THR A 92 -10.39 4.39 2.89
CA THR A 92 -9.95 5.80 2.88
C THR A 92 -10.11 6.45 4.25
N GLU A 93 -11.26 6.23 4.88
CA GLU A 93 -11.58 6.74 6.21
C GLU A 93 -10.68 6.12 7.29
N ILE A 94 -10.48 4.79 7.26
CA ILE A 94 -9.56 4.09 8.16
C ILE A 94 -8.13 4.60 8.00
N LEU A 95 -7.62 4.75 6.77
CA LEU A 95 -6.26 5.25 6.53
C LEU A 95 -6.06 6.67 7.08
N SER A 96 -7.12 7.49 7.08
CA SER A 96 -7.09 8.85 7.60
C SER A 96 -7.07 8.91 9.14
N CYS A 97 -7.53 7.85 9.82
CA CYS A 97 -7.57 7.80 11.29
C CYS A 97 -6.19 7.80 11.94
N ARG A 98 -6.04 8.43 13.12
CA ARG A 98 -4.74 8.46 13.84
C ARG A 98 -4.28 7.08 14.33
N TRP A 99 -5.20 6.21 14.73
CA TRP A 99 -4.90 4.85 15.21
C TRP A 99 -4.44 3.91 14.08
N SER A 100 -4.67 4.29 12.82
CA SER A 100 -4.23 3.54 11.64
C SER A 100 -2.73 3.77 11.43
N THR A 101 -1.93 2.85 11.96
CA THR A 101 -0.47 2.89 12.02
C THR A 101 0.14 1.69 11.30
N LEU A 102 1.39 1.80 10.87
CA LEU A 102 2.08 0.68 10.22
C LEU A 102 2.16 -0.53 11.16
N SER A 103 2.52 -0.32 12.43
CA SER A 103 2.61 -1.41 13.42
C SER A 103 1.32 -2.23 13.50
N LEU A 104 0.15 -1.57 13.47
CA LEU A 104 -1.13 -2.26 13.49
C LEU A 104 -1.38 -3.05 12.20
N PHE A 105 -1.06 -2.48 11.04
CA PHE A 105 -1.15 -3.19 9.75
C PHE A 105 -0.22 -4.40 9.69
N ARG A 106 1.03 -4.28 10.16
CA ARG A 106 1.98 -5.40 10.23
C ARG A 106 1.50 -6.50 11.16
N GLN A 107 0.88 -6.15 12.29
CA GLN A 107 0.24 -7.13 13.17
C GLN A 107 -0.93 -7.84 12.48
N CYS A 108 -1.83 -7.10 11.84
CA CYS A 108 -2.94 -7.67 11.07
C CYS A 108 -2.43 -8.56 9.94
N GLN A 109 -1.36 -8.18 9.25
CA GLN A 109 -0.71 -8.99 8.21
C GLN A 109 -0.22 -10.32 8.74
N LYS A 110 0.51 -10.31 9.85
CA LYS A 110 1.01 -11.52 10.49
C LYS A 110 -0.13 -12.46 10.88
N GLU A 111 -1.18 -11.92 11.50
CA GLU A 111 -2.37 -12.69 11.87
C GLU A 111 -3.12 -13.22 10.64
N TYR A 112 -3.25 -12.42 9.57
CA TYR A 112 -3.86 -12.80 8.31
C TYR A 112 -3.11 -13.95 7.63
N VAL A 113 -1.77 -13.86 7.56
CA VAL A 113 -0.92 -14.92 6.99
C VAL A 113 -1.05 -16.24 7.77
N LYS A 114 -1.01 -16.18 9.10
CA LYS A 114 -1.24 -17.37 9.94
C LYS A 114 -2.62 -17.96 9.72
N HIS A 115 -3.63 -17.11 9.58
CA HIS A 115 -5.00 -17.55 9.30
C HIS A 115 -5.12 -18.25 7.94
N ILE A 116 -4.45 -17.74 6.90
CA ILE A 116 -4.38 -18.43 5.60
C ILE A 116 -3.74 -19.80 5.74
N ILE A 117 -2.60 -19.90 6.43
CA ILE A 117 -1.92 -21.19 6.62
C ILE A 117 -2.84 -22.16 7.34
N HIS A 118 -3.46 -21.74 8.43
CA HIS A 118 -4.34 -22.59 9.21
C HIS A 118 -5.57 -23.05 8.42
N ARG A 119 -6.19 -22.18 7.62
CA ARG A 119 -7.47 -22.47 6.93
C ARG A 119 -7.29 -23.09 5.55
N LYS A 120 -6.28 -22.67 4.80
CA LYS A 120 -6.07 -23.03 3.38
C LYS A 120 -4.96 -24.05 3.20
N CYS A 121 -4.07 -24.22 4.17
CA CYS A 121 -3.00 -25.22 4.11
C CYS A 121 -3.27 -26.44 5.01
N ALA A 122 -4.46 -26.58 5.61
CA ALA A 122 -4.78 -27.67 6.53
C ALA A 122 -4.65 -29.06 5.89
N ASP A 123 -5.03 -29.19 4.62
CA ASP A 123 -4.99 -30.46 3.87
C ASP A 123 -3.70 -30.61 3.03
N LEU A 124 -2.69 -29.78 3.28
CA LEU A 124 -1.43 -29.77 2.56
C LEU A 124 -0.34 -30.48 3.35
N ILE A 125 0.43 -31.31 2.65
CA ILE A 125 1.56 -32.06 3.19
C ILE A 125 2.84 -31.39 2.70
N PHE A 126 3.61 -30.83 3.62
CA PHE A 126 4.89 -30.17 3.36
C PHE A 126 6.05 -31.15 3.49
N SER A 127 7.12 -30.93 2.71
CA SER A 127 8.39 -31.61 2.95
C SER A 127 8.99 -31.15 4.30
N PRO A 128 9.91 -31.90 4.91
CA PRO A 128 10.56 -31.46 6.14
C PRO A 128 11.26 -30.09 6.00
N GLU A 129 11.88 -29.84 4.84
CA GLU A 129 12.52 -28.56 4.54
C GLU A 129 11.51 -27.41 4.43
N ASP A 130 10.39 -27.62 3.73
CA ASP A 130 9.34 -26.62 3.59
C ASP A 130 8.65 -26.35 4.94
N GLN A 131 8.50 -27.37 5.78
CA GLN A 131 7.95 -27.23 7.13
C GLN A 131 8.83 -26.37 8.03
N LEU A 132 10.17 -26.51 7.95
CA LEU A 132 11.10 -25.63 8.67
C LEU A 132 10.92 -24.17 8.23
N LYS A 133 10.89 -23.90 6.92
CA LYS A 133 10.67 -22.55 6.38
C LYS A 133 9.31 -21.97 6.81
N LEU A 134 8.28 -22.81 6.88
CA LEU A 134 6.94 -22.42 7.35
C LEU A 134 6.93 -22.08 8.85
N ASN A 135 7.70 -22.80 9.66
CA ASN A 135 7.84 -22.51 11.09
C ASN A 135 8.57 -21.17 11.32
N ASP A 136 9.49 -20.79 10.43
CA ASP A 136 10.23 -19.52 10.48
C ASP A 136 9.46 -18.32 9.91
N ILE A 137 8.16 -18.46 9.61
CA ILE A 137 7.39 -17.40 8.94
C ILE A 137 7.35 -16.08 9.70
N ASP A 138 7.36 -16.14 11.02
CA ASP A 138 7.38 -14.96 11.89
C ASP A 138 8.69 -14.17 11.74
N GLN A 139 9.80 -14.85 11.48
CA GLN A 139 11.09 -14.20 11.25
C GLN A 139 11.09 -13.46 9.91
N PHE A 140 10.53 -14.05 8.85
CA PHE A 140 10.38 -13.37 7.56
C PHE A 140 9.45 -12.15 7.67
N LEU A 141 8.31 -12.28 8.34
CA LEU A 141 7.37 -11.17 8.55
C LEU A 141 7.92 -10.03 9.42
N SER A 142 8.99 -10.28 10.18
CA SER A 142 9.66 -9.25 11.02
C SER A 142 10.55 -8.30 10.22
N ARG A 143 10.94 -8.66 8.99
CA ARG A 143 11.85 -7.90 8.13
C ARG A 143 11.22 -7.60 6.75
N PRO A 144 10.01 -7.02 6.69
CA PRO A 144 9.24 -6.89 5.45
C PRO A 144 9.91 -6.01 4.38
N MET A 145 10.91 -5.19 4.74
CA MET A 145 11.62 -4.30 3.82
C MET A 145 12.81 -4.96 3.11
N ASP A 146 13.21 -6.16 3.52
CA ASP A 146 14.28 -6.94 2.88
C ASP A 146 13.80 -7.71 1.64
N PHE A 147 12.49 -7.66 1.37
CA PHE A 147 11.78 -8.48 0.39
C PHE A 147 11.29 -7.64 -0.79
N ASP A 148 10.61 -8.30 -1.74
CA ASP A 148 10.05 -7.64 -2.92
C ASP A 148 9.10 -6.49 -2.55
N LEU A 149 9.51 -5.27 -2.91
CA LEU A 149 8.74 -4.03 -2.73
C LEU A 149 7.97 -3.61 -3.99
N ALA A 150 7.99 -4.44 -5.03
CA ALA A 150 7.46 -4.13 -6.36
C ALA A 150 7.99 -2.79 -6.93
N VAL A 151 9.28 -2.49 -6.74
CA VAL A 151 9.90 -1.19 -7.12
C VAL A 151 9.59 -0.77 -8.57
N ARG A 152 9.40 -1.72 -9.49
CA ARG A 152 9.06 -1.47 -10.89
C ARG A 152 7.56 -1.56 -11.21
N GLY A 153 6.69 -1.46 -10.22
CA GLY A 153 5.25 -1.63 -10.38
C GLY A 153 4.79 -3.08 -10.53
N ARG A 154 5.70 -4.05 -10.36
CA ARG A 154 5.42 -5.48 -10.57
C ARG A 154 6.07 -6.30 -9.45
N ARG A 155 5.29 -7.27 -8.95
CA ARG A 155 5.76 -8.30 -8.02
C ARG A 155 6.51 -9.38 -8.81
N GLY A 156 7.59 -9.89 -8.23
CA GLY A 156 8.31 -11.07 -8.68
C GLY A 156 7.54 -12.36 -8.38
N SER A 157 8.23 -13.50 -8.48
CA SER A 157 7.60 -14.82 -8.31
C SER A 157 7.17 -15.16 -6.88
N GLY A 158 7.60 -14.39 -5.88
CA GLY A 158 7.40 -14.67 -4.46
C GLY A 158 8.73 -14.74 -3.72
N ASP A 159 8.75 -14.22 -2.49
CA ASP A 159 9.90 -14.19 -1.59
C ASP A 159 10.23 -15.58 -1.03
N LEU A 160 9.18 -16.39 -0.80
CA LEU A 160 9.28 -17.78 -0.41
C LEU A 160 8.30 -18.59 -1.25
N VAL A 161 8.75 -19.69 -1.85
CA VAL A 161 7.92 -20.59 -2.65
C VAL A 161 8.07 -22.01 -2.10
N LEU A 162 6.96 -22.59 -1.65
CA LEU A 162 6.85 -23.96 -1.14
C LEU A 162 6.06 -24.82 -2.13
N ARG A 163 6.29 -26.14 -2.10
CA ARG A 163 5.63 -27.09 -3.02
C ARG A 163 4.95 -28.24 -2.26
N PRO A 164 3.90 -27.95 -1.48
CA PRO A 164 3.17 -29.00 -0.79
C PRO A 164 2.40 -29.93 -1.74
N LYS A 165 2.10 -31.13 -1.23
CA LYS A 165 1.21 -32.10 -1.87
C LYS A 165 -0.16 -32.08 -1.21
N VAL A 166 -1.22 -32.33 -1.97
CA VAL A 166 -2.58 -32.46 -1.43
C VAL A 166 -2.74 -33.81 -0.75
N LYS A 167 -3.26 -33.83 0.47
CA LYS A 167 -3.59 -35.07 1.18
C LYS A 167 -4.62 -35.88 0.38
N GLY A 168 -4.29 -37.14 0.08
CA GLY A 168 -5.19 -38.05 -0.65
C GLY A 168 -5.10 -37.98 -2.18
N SER A 169 -4.08 -37.33 -2.76
CA SER A 169 -3.84 -37.46 -4.21
C SER A 169 -3.43 -38.90 -4.54
N ASP A 170 -4.26 -39.63 -5.30
CA ASP A 170 -4.02 -41.01 -5.73
C ASP A 170 -2.62 -41.21 -6.32
N SER A 171 -1.90 -42.23 -5.85
CA SER A 171 -0.56 -42.61 -6.30
C SER A 171 -0.49 -43.06 -7.77
N SER A 172 -1.64 -43.19 -8.45
CA SER A 172 -1.77 -43.57 -9.86
C SER A 172 -1.79 -42.38 -10.83
N LYS A 173 -1.99 -41.16 -10.34
CA LYS A 173 -1.88 -39.90 -11.11
C LYS A 173 -0.70 -39.10 -10.56
N LYS A 174 0.05 -38.41 -11.43
CA LYS A 174 1.15 -37.51 -11.02
C LYS A 174 0.65 -36.64 -9.85
N PRO A 175 1.34 -36.59 -8.69
CA PRO A 175 0.89 -35.80 -7.56
C PRO A 175 0.69 -34.37 -8.04
N SER A 176 -0.51 -33.85 -7.81
CA SER A 176 -0.89 -32.49 -8.09
C SER A 176 -0.11 -31.56 -7.15
N GLU A 177 1.14 -31.24 -7.50
CA GLU A 177 1.95 -30.28 -6.76
C GLU A 177 1.26 -28.92 -6.75
N ILE A 178 0.99 -28.40 -5.55
CA ILE A 178 0.48 -27.05 -5.36
C ILE A 178 1.68 -26.14 -5.17
N ARG A 179 1.66 -24.99 -5.82
CA ARG A 179 2.66 -23.94 -5.60
C ARG A 179 2.12 -22.93 -4.61
N LEU A 180 2.75 -22.83 -3.45
CA LEU A 180 2.43 -21.87 -2.39
C LEU A 180 3.51 -20.77 -2.40
N ALA A 181 3.16 -19.53 -2.74
CA ALA A 181 4.09 -18.42 -2.81
C ALA A 181 3.74 -17.31 -1.82
N PHE A 182 4.73 -16.77 -1.11
CA PHE A 182 4.58 -15.68 -0.15
C PHE A 182 5.22 -14.40 -0.66
N TRP A 183 4.58 -13.26 -0.38
CA TRP A 183 5.21 -11.94 -0.48
C TRP A 183 5.08 -11.23 0.87
N PHE A 184 6.18 -11.17 1.62
CA PHE A 184 6.15 -10.76 3.02
C PHE A 184 5.87 -9.27 3.19
N HIS A 185 6.45 -8.42 2.34
CA HIS A 185 6.16 -6.98 2.35
C HIS A 185 4.65 -6.72 2.18
N PHE A 186 4.00 -7.48 1.30
CA PHE A 186 2.60 -7.28 0.94
C PHE A 186 1.62 -8.05 1.84
N GLY A 187 2.10 -8.89 2.76
CA GLY A 187 1.25 -9.80 3.53
C GLY A 187 0.41 -10.72 2.63
N ALA A 188 1.00 -11.14 1.50
CA ALA A 188 0.30 -11.89 0.47
C ALA A 188 0.75 -13.36 0.44
N VAL A 189 -0.20 -14.26 0.21
CA VAL A 189 0.01 -15.69 0.00
C VAL A 189 -0.82 -16.13 -1.20
N GLN A 190 -0.17 -16.73 -2.19
CA GLN A 190 -0.83 -17.27 -3.38
C GLN A 190 -0.79 -18.79 -3.35
N LEU A 191 -1.94 -19.42 -3.58
CA LEU A 191 -2.09 -20.84 -3.80
C LEU A 191 -2.40 -21.08 -5.28
N ASN A 192 -1.50 -21.73 -6.01
CA ASN A 192 -1.78 -22.16 -7.38
C ASN A 192 -1.96 -23.68 -7.40
N GLY A 193 -3.19 -24.13 -7.69
CA GLY A 193 -3.47 -25.53 -7.97
C GLY A 193 -3.11 -25.92 -9.40
N PRO A 194 -2.99 -27.22 -9.71
CA PRO A 194 -2.80 -27.71 -11.08
C PRO A 194 -4.15 -27.74 -11.81
N SER A 195 -4.65 -26.57 -12.22
CA SER A 195 -5.80 -26.48 -13.13
C SER A 195 -5.32 -26.40 -14.59
N VAL A 196 -6.00 -27.15 -15.47
CA VAL A 196 -5.80 -27.14 -16.93
C VAL A 196 -6.31 -25.84 -17.56
N VAL A 197 -7.07 -25.02 -16.81
CA VAL A 197 -7.58 -23.72 -17.27
C VAL A 197 -7.25 -22.65 -16.21
N SER A 198 -6.38 -21.73 -16.62
CA SER A 198 -5.69 -20.68 -15.87
C SER A 198 -6.58 -19.56 -15.32
N TYR A 199 -7.67 -19.85 -14.58
CA TYR A 199 -8.45 -18.78 -13.94
C TYR A 199 -8.94 -19.19 -12.56
N GLU A 200 -8.07 -19.00 -11.56
CA GLU A 200 -8.41 -18.55 -10.19
C GLU A 200 -7.07 -18.45 -9.43
N LEU A 201 -6.40 -17.30 -9.56
CA LEU A 201 -5.18 -17.02 -8.80
C LEU A 201 -5.59 -16.70 -7.36
N ASP A 202 -5.73 -17.72 -6.52
CA ASP A 202 -6.11 -17.66 -5.11
C ASP A 202 -5.03 -16.91 -4.28
N THR A 203 -5.02 -15.58 -4.41
CA THR A 203 -4.01 -14.69 -3.83
C THR A 203 -4.62 -13.97 -2.65
N PHE A 204 -4.41 -14.52 -1.47
CA PHE A 204 -4.83 -13.93 -0.21
C PHE A 204 -3.89 -12.81 0.18
N ARG A 205 -4.42 -11.62 0.46
CA ARG A 205 -3.60 -10.46 0.81
C ARG A 205 -4.31 -9.55 1.80
N LEU A 206 -3.52 -9.00 2.72
CA LEU A 206 -3.88 -7.86 3.54
C LEU A 206 -2.64 -6.95 3.65
N PRO A 207 -2.72 -5.63 3.39
CA PRO A 207 -3.87 -4.93 2.85
C PRO A 207 -4.05 -5.19 1.35
N CYS A 208 -5.29 -5.14 0.88
CA CYS A 208 -5.66 -5.25 -0.53
C CYS A 208 -6.69 -4.18 -0.90
N ALA A 209 -6.51 -3.48 -2.02
CA ALA A 209 -7.55 -2.61 -2.56
C ALA A 209 -8.81 -3.43 -2.96
N PRO A 210 -10.02 -2.86 -2.90
CA PRO A 210 -11.27 -3.57 -3.23
C PRO A 210 -11.37 -3.92 -4.71
N SER A 211 -10.91 -3.02 -5.58
CA SER A 211 -10.73 -3.27 -7.01
C SER A 211 -9.64 -2.37 -7.59
N MET A 212 -9.26 -2.63 -8.83
CA MET A 212 -8.30 -1.78 -9.54
C MET A 212 -8.89 -0.41 -9.91
N ASP A 213 -10.21 -0.36 -10.15
CA ASP A 213 -10.94 0.82 -10.62
C ASP A 213 -11.44 1.70 -9.46
N GLU A 214 -11.62 1.13 -8.27
CA GLU A 214 -12.05 1.83 -7.05
C GLU A 214 -10.99 1.71 -5.93
N PRO A 215 -9.76 2.22 -6.14
CA PRO A 215 -8.74 2.25 -5.10
C PRO A 215 -9.10 3.23 -3.98
N PRO A 216 -8.69 2.98 -2.72
CA PRO A 216 -8.79 3.98 -1.66
C PRO A 216 -7.87 5.17 -1.92
N ARG A 217 -8.16 6.31 -1.27
CA ARG A 217 -7.30 7.50 -1.32
C ARG A 217 -6.14 7.36 -0.32
N MET A 218 -4.93 7.67 -0.76
CA MET A 218 -3.77 7.82 0.13
C MET A 218 -4.03 8.97 1.12
N PRO A 219 -3.88 8.79 2.44
CA PRO A 219 -4.15 9.83 3.42
C PRO A 219 -3.06 10.90 3.42
N ASP A 220 -3.44 12.18 3.64
CA ASP A 220 -2.51 13.30 3.62
C ASP A 220 -1.42 13.21 4.71
N LYS A 221 -1.72 12.55 5.84
CA LYS A 221 -0.75 12.31 6.92
C LYS A 221 0.49 11.51 6.50
N LEU A 222 0.40 10.73 5.41
CA LEU A 222 1.52 9.97 4.84
C LEU A 222 2.27 10.72 3.73
N LEU A 223 1.75 11.87 3.30
CA LEU A 223 2.33 12.71 2.25
C LEU A 223 2.89 14.03 2.80
N GLN A 224 3.06 14.12 4.11
CA GLN A 224 3.52 15.32 4.80
C GLN A 224 4.59 14.93 5.82
N GLU A 225 5.42 15.91 6.20
CA GLU A 225 6.38 15.79 7.29
C GLU A 225 5.71 15.44 8.64
N PRO A 226 6.45 14.91 9.63
CA PRO A 226 7.85 14.49 9.59
C PRO A 226 8.04 13.17 8.82
N TRP A 227 9.13 13.03 8.07
CA TRP A 227 9.46 11.82 7.31
C TRP A 227 10.24 10.82 8.17
N THR A 228 9.53 9.85 8.74
CA THR A 228 10.13 8.75 9.50
C THR A 228 10.28 7.50 8.64
N ALA A 229 11.19 6.60 9.02
CA ALA A 229 11.33 5.30 8.36
C ALA A 229 9.99 4.53 8.34
N GLU A 230 9.27 4.54 9.46
CA GLU A 230 7.95 3.92 9.59
C GLU A 230 6.93 4.53 8.60
N LYS A 231 6.89 5.86 8.45
CA LYS A 231 5.99 6.53 7.51
C LYS A 231 6.32 6.16 6.06
N LEU A 232 7.60 6.10 5.70
CA LEU A 232 8.03 5.76 4.35
C LEU A 232 7.72 4.30 4.01
N GLU A 233 7.91 3.39 4.96
CA GLU A 233 7.47 1.99 4.81
C GLU A 233 5.94 1.91 4.64
N PHE A 234 5.19 2.67 5.45
CA PHE A 234 3.73 2.66 5.35
C PHE A 234 3.22 3.21 4.03
N LEU A 235 3.86 4.26 3.52
CA LEU A 235 3.61 4.80 2.20
C LEU A 235 3.93 3.77 1.10
N THR A 236 5.06 3.06 1.22
CA THR A 236 5.49 2.01 0.27
C THR A 236 4.48 0.88 0.22
N LEU A 237 3.99 0.42 1.38
CA LEU A 237 3.00 -0.67 1.47
C LEU A 237 1.72 -0.37 0.67
N PHE A 238 1.31 0.90 0.63
CA PHE A 238 0.08 1.34 -0.04
C PHE A 238 0.29 1.99 -1.40
N SER A 239 1.54 2.21 -1.85
CA SER A 239 1.81 3.03 -3.03
C SER A 239 1.19 2.44 -4.33
N HIS A 240 0.96 1.13 -4.34
CA HIS A 240 0.37 0.40 -5.46
C HIS A 240 -1.14 0.23 -5.36
N ASP A 241 -1.73 0.41 -4.17
CA ASP A 241 -3.14 0.11 -3.90
C ASP A 241 -3.97 1.38 -3.67
N ALA A 242 -3.37 2.42 -3.07
CA ALA A 242 -4.04 3.68 -2.78
C ALA A 242 -3.57 4.76 -3.75
N TYR A 243 -4.53 5.52 -4.31
CA TYR A 243 -4.20 6.60 -5.23
C TYR A 243 -3.75 7.86 -4.48
N ILE A 244 -2.73 8.54 -5.02
CA ILE A 244 -2.29 9.84 -4.49
C ILE A 244 -3.03 10.97 -5.18
N ASP A 245 -3.12 10.94 -6.51
CA ASP A 245 -3.72 12.02 -7.29
C ASP A 245 -5.03 11.57 -7.96
N GLU A 246 -6.02 12.46 -7.97
CA GLU A 246 -7.31 12.24 -8.62
C GLU A 246 -7.26 12.45 -10.13
N ASP A 247 -6.29 13.23 -10.61
CA ASP A 247 -6.17 13.67 -11.98
C ASP A 247 -4.73 13.66 -12.47
N ASN A 248 -4.54 13.96 -13.76
CA ASN A 248 -3.23 14.04 -14.40
C ASN A 248 -2.47 15.33 -14.07
N ASN A 249 -2.99 16.20 -13.19
CA ASN A 249 -2.26 17.38 -12.73
C ASN A 249 -1.25 17.03 -11.63
N PHE A 250 -1.39 15.85 -11.04
CA PHE A 250 -0.47 15.30 -10.04
C PHE A 250 -0.23 16.28 -8.88
N THR A 251 -1.29 16.97 -8.44
CA THR A 251 -1.15 18.12 -7.53
C THR A 251 -0.51 17.74 -6.19
N ARG A 252 -0.92 16.62 -5.59
CA ARG A 252 -0.44 16.17 -4.28
C ARG A 252 0.97 15.62 -4.39
N SER A 253 1.21 14.66 -5.29
CA SER A 253 2.53 14.06 -5.49
C SER A 253 3.60 15.09 -5.90
N ARG A 254 3.25 16.06 -6.75
CA ARG A 254 4.13 17.19 -7.12
C ARG A 254 4.48 18.07 -5.93
N HIS A 255 3.50 18.34 -5.06
CA HIS A 255 3.74 19.18 -3.90
C HIS A 255 4.78 18.55 -2.97
N VAL A 256 4.68 17.24 -2.73
CA VAL A 256 5.62 16.48 -1.90
C VAL A 256 7.06 16.64 -2.37
N LEU A 257 7.37 16.29 -3.63
CA LEU A 257 8.74 16.37 -4.13
C LEU A 257 9.28 17.80 -4.14
N ARG A 258 8.44 18.78 -4.48
CA ARG A 258 8.85 20.18 -4.46
C ARG A 258 9.18 20.66 -3.05
N GLN A 259 8.42 20.23 -2.05
CA GLN A 259 8.64 20.58 -0.66
C GLN A 259 9.96 19.96 -0.16
N LEU A 260 10.22 18.69 -0.48
CA LEU A 260 11.49 18.02 -0.15
C LEU A 260 12.72 18.70 -0.75
N ILE A 261 12.64 19.18 -2.01
CA ILE A 261 13.71 19.97 -2.63
C ILE A 261 13.94 21.28 -1.85
N ARG A 262 12.86 21.96 -1.46
CA ARG A 262 12.94 23.22 -0.70
C ARG A 262 13.54 23.02 0.68
N ASP A 263 13.17 21.93 1.35
CA ASP A 263 13.61 21.60 2.71
C ASP A 263 14.97 20.89 2.72
N ARG A 264 15.54 20.64 1.54
CA ARG A 264 16.84 19.97 1.33
C ARG A 264 16.90 18.56 1.92
N ASP A 265 15.76 17.88 2.05
CA ASP A 265 15.69 16.47 2.45
C ASP A 265 15.94 15.54 1.25
N HIS A 266 17.23 15.37 0.94
CA HIS A 266 17.68 14.56 -0.19
C HIS A 266 17.35 13.07 -0.02
N VAL A 267 17.50 12.54 1.20
CA VAL A 267 17.32 11.10 1.47
C VAL A 267 15.86 10.69 1.22
N THR A 268 14.91 11.48 1.70
CA THR A 268 13.49 11.22 1.44
C THR A 268 13.15 11.45 -0.04
N PHE A 269 13.69 12.51 -0.64
CA PHE A 269 13.48 12.79 -2.06
C PHE A 269 13.89 11.62 -2.95
N GLU A 270 15.09 11.06 -2.73
CA GLU A 270 15.59 9.91 -3.50
C GLU A 270 14.68 8.69 -3.37
N LYS A 271 14.25 8.36 -2.15
CA LYS A 271 13.33 7.25 -1.89
C LYS A 271 11.98 7.43 -2.61
N LEU A 272 11.38 8.61 -2.52
CA LEU A 272 10.10 8.88 -3.18
C LEU A 272 10.25 8.93 -4.69
N LEU A 273 11.37 9.45 -5.21
CA LEU A 273 11.65 9.46 -6.63
C LEU A 273 11.68 8.04 -7.21
N GLY A 274 12.26 7.08 -6.48
CA GLY A 274 12.34 5.67 -6.87
C GLY A 274 11.03 4.89 -6.70
N MET A 275 10.01 5.47 -6.08
CA MET A 275 8.74 4.80 -5.79
C MET A 275 7.76 4.88 -6.97
N ASN A 276 7.04 3.78 -7.22
CA ASN A 276 5.87 3.78 -8.09
C ASN A 276 4.60 4.05 -7.29
N ILE A 277 3.76 4.95 -7.79
CA ILE A 277 2.51 5.39 -7.17
C ILE A 277 1.32 5.19 -8.11
N LYS A 278 0.15 4.98 -7.51
CA LYS A 278 -1.12 4.92 -8.24
C LYS A 278 -1.79 6.29 -8.35
N SER A 279 -2.43 6.54 -9.49
CA SER A 279 -3.34 7.66 -9.71
C SER A 279 -4.74 7.13 -9.93
N LYS A 280 -5.78 7.89 -9.59
CA LYS A 280 -7.17 7.40 -9.65
C LYS A 280 -7.59 6.98 -11.06
N ASN A 281 -7.20 7.75 -12.07
CA ASN A 281 -7.60 7.53 -13.46
C ASN A 281 -6.64 6.62 -14.24
N TYR A 282 -5.70 5.96 -13.57
CA TYR A 282 -4.73 5.09 -14.23
C TYR A 282 -4.55 3.80 -13.42
N ALA A 283 -4.91 2.68 -14.04
CA ALA A 283 -4.96 1.39 -13.38
C ALA A 283 -3.60 0.90 -12.86
N PHE A 284 -2.51 1.31 -13.52
CA PHE A 284 -1.17 0.79 -13.24
C PHE A 284 -0.33 1.78 -12.40
N PRO A 285 0.42 1.29 -11.40
CA PRO A 285 1.40 2.13 -10.70
C PRO A 285 2.45 2.66 -11.67
N SER A 286 2.76 3.94 -11.56
CA SER A 286 3.72 4.65 -12.41
C SER A 286 4.78 5.34 -11.55
N PRO A 287 6.00 5.61 -12.05
CA PRO A 287 7.01 6.31 -11.29
C PRO A 287 6.48 7.64 -10.73
N TRP A 288 6.92 8.03 -9.54
CA TRP A 288 6.51 9.29 -8.93
C TRP A 288 6.67 10.47 -9.91
N PRO A 289 5.60 11.23 -10.17
CA PRO A 289 5.56 12.16 -11.29
C PRO A 289 6.50 13.34 -11.09
N VAL A 290 7.44 13.49 -12.02
CA VAL A 290 8.33 14.64 -12.11
C VAL A 290 7.90 15.51 -13.30
N LYS A 291 7.99 16.82 -13.10
CA LYS A 291 7.54 17.88 -14.02
C LYS A 291 8.54 19.03 -13.97
N THR A 292 8.54 19.89 -14.98
CA THR A 292 9.41 21.07 -15.12
C THR A 292 9.57 21.89 -13.84
N ARG A 293 8.51 22.06 -13.04
CA ARG A 293 8.55 22.83 -11.79
C ARG A 293 9.52 22.26 -10.75
N HIS A 294 9.75 20.94 -10.74
CA HIS A 294 10.72 20.30 -9.85
C HIS A 294 12.15 20.62 -10.31
N PHE A 295 12.42 20.56 -11.62
CA PHE A 295 13.72 20.98 -12.17
C PHE A 295 14.03 22.44 -11.83
N ARG A 296 13.06 23.35 -12.00
CA ARG A 296 13.23 24.76 -11.59
C ARG A 296 13.48 24.90 -10.09
N ALA A 297 12.78 24.13 -9.26
CA ALA A 297 12.99 24.15 -7.81
C ALA A 297 14.40 23.66 -7.44
N ALA A 298 14.87 22.57 -8.06
CA ALA A 298 16.19 22.01 -7.80
C ALA A 298 17.31 23.00 -8.13
N LEU A 299 17.24 23.68 -9.28
CA LEU A 299 18.21 24.74 -9.61
C LEU A 299 18.10 25.94 -8.67
N LYS A 300 16.88 26.37 -8.34
CA LYS A 300 16.64 27.54 -7.48
C LYS A 300 17.24 27.37 -6.09
N TYR A 301 17.14 26.17 -5.52
CA TYR A 301 17.60 25.84 -4.17
C TYR A 301 18.91 25.06 -4.18
N ALA A 302 19.65 25.04 -5.29
CA ALA A 302 20.95 24.39 -5.35
C ALA A 302 21.96 25.18 -4.48
N GLU A 303 22.76 24.46 -3.70
CA GLU A 303 23.76 25.06 -2.79
C GLU A 303 25.16 25.18 -3.42
N GLY A 304 25.31 24.71 -4.66
CA GLY A 304 26.59 24.75 -5.36
C GLY A 304 26.58 23.91 -6.64
N PRO A 305 27.75 23.79 -7.30
CA PRO A 305 27.93 22.87 -8.42
C PRO A 305 27.76 21.42 -7.95
N ASN A 306 27.32 20.56 -8.88
CA ASN A 306 27.05 19.14 -8.64
C ASN A 306 26.06 18.90 -7.50
N ASP A 307 24.99 19.71 -7.46
CA ASP A 307 23.97 19.60 -6.42
C ASP A 307 23.28 18.23 -6.47
N PRO A 308 23.07 17.56 -5.32
CA PRO A 308 22.59 16.19 -5.31
C PRO A 308 21.17 16.03 -5.89
N PHE A 309 20.28 17.02 -5.72
CA PHE A 309 18.94 16.98 -6.34
C PHE A 309 19.01 17.18 -7.84
N VAL A 310 19.88 18.08 -8.32
CA VAL A 310 20.11 18.33 -9.75
C VAL A 310 20.65 17.06 -10.41
N ARG A 311 21.67 16.44 -9.80
CA ARG A 311 22.26 15.19 -10.30
C ARG A 311 21.23 14.07 -10.38
N LEU A 312 20.46 13.83 -9.30
CA LEU A 312 19.48 12.75 -9.26
C LEU A 312 18.36 12.93 -10.30
N LEU A 313 17.86 14.17 -10.46
CA LEU A 313 16.86 14.49 -11.48
C LEU A 313 17.41 14.33 -12.91
N HIS A 314 18.67 14.67 -13.15
CA HIS A 314 19.33 14.44 -14.42
C HIS A 314 19.49 12.94 -14.71
N GLU A 315 20.04 12.16 -13.79
CA GLU A 315 20.29 10.74 -14.01
C GLU A 315 19.00 9.94 -14.24
N TYR A 316 17.96 10.18 -13.42
CA TYR A 316 16.79 9.31 -13.41
C TYR A 316 15.57 9.89 -14.13
N ARG A 317 15.52 11.20 -14.37
CA ARG A 317 14.29 11.87 -14.82
C ARG A 317 14.50 12.89 -15.94
N TRP A 318 15.68 12.99 -16.54
CA TRP A 318 15.97 13.99 -17.58
C TRP A 318 14.96 14.02 -18.74
N LEU A 319 14.47 12.85 -19.16
CA LEU A 319 13.48 12.74 -20.24
C LEU A 319 12.11 13.36 -19.88
N ALA A 320 11.81 13.56 -18.61
CA ALA A 320 10.59 14.26 -18.16
C ALA A 320 10.65 15.78 -18.42
N LEU A 321 11.84 16.32 -18.70
CA LEU A 321 12.04 17.72 -19.07
C LEU A 321 11.91 17.88 -20.58
N GLY A 322 10.80 18.51 -21.02
CA GLY A 322 10.53 18.71 -22.44
C GLY A 322 11.61 19.53 -23.16
N GLU A 323 11.79 19.27 -24.46
CA GLU A 323 12.86 19.90 -25.27
C GLU A 323 12.76 21.43 -25.37
N ARG A 324 11.58 21.99 -25.15
CA ARG A 324 11.32 23.44 -25.18
C ARG A 324 11.88 24.17 -23.96
N GLU A 325 12.22 23.46 -22.88
CA GLU A 325 12.72 24.03 -21.63
C GLU A 325 14.24 24.24 -21.67
N ARG A 326 14.73 24.94 -22.69
CA ARG A 326 16.17 25.08 -22.99
C ARG A 326 16.95 25.69 -21.84
N ASP A 327 16.48 26.81 -21.29
CA ASP A 327 17.15 27.52 -20.20
C ASP A 327 17.37 26.64 -18.95
N ILE A 328 16.39 25.77 -18.65
CA ILE A 328 16.48 24.84 -17.52
C ILE A 328 17.50 23.74 -17.83
N ARG A 329 17.50 23.21 -19.06
CA ARG A 329 18.45 22.18 -19.47
C ARG A 329 19.88 22.70 -19.41
N GLU A 330 20.12 23.91 -19.89
CA GLU A 330 21.42 24.57 -19.82
C GLU A 330 21.84 24.81 -18.37
N GLY A 331 20.92 25.28 -17.51
CA GLY A 331 21.18 25.42 -16.07
C GLY A 331 21.58 24.11 -15.37
N PHE A 332 20.93 23.00 -15.72
CA PHE A 332 21.29 21.67 -15.21
C PHE A 332 22.69 21.24 -15.66
N LEU A 333 22.99 21.36 -16.96
CA LEU A 333 24.28 20.99 -17.51
C LEU A 333 25.41 21.85 -16.92
N ALA A 334 25.17 23.16 -16.76
CA ALA A 334 26.11 24.08 -16.14
C ALA A 334 26.37 23.71 -14.66
N ASN A 335 25.31 23.40 -13.89
CA ASN A 335 25.45 22.96 -12.51
C ASN A 335 26.26 21.66 -12.40
N LEU A 336 26.08 20.72 -13.33
CA LEU A 336 26.76 19.42 -13.37
C LEU A 336 28.12 19.44 -14.08
N HIS A 337 28.58 20.59 -14.58
CA HIS A 337 29.78 20.71 -15.41
C HIS A 337 29.78 19.78 -16.65
N LEU A 338 28.60 19.52 -17.21
CA LEU A 338 28.41 18.73 -18.43
C LEU A 338 28.34 19.65 -19.66
N SER A 339 28.96 19.24 -20.77
CA SER A 339 28.81 19.98 -22.03
C SER A 339 27.47 19.67 -22.70
N PRO A 340 26.78 20.68 -23.29
CA PRO A 340 25.56 20.44 -24.04
C PRO A 340 25.84 19.56 -25.27
N PRO A 341 24.89 18.69 -25.67
CA PRO A 341 25.04 17.90 -26.88
C PRO A 341 25.20 18.82 -28.11
N PRO A 342 26.02 18.43 -29.10
CA PRO A 342 26.27 19.26 -30.27
C PRO A 342 24.97 19.54 -31.02
N ARG A 343 24.79 20.81 -31.42
CA ARG A 343 23.62 21.27 -32.19
C ARG A 343 23.55 20.49 -33.52
N THR A 344 22.67 19.51 -33.64
CA THR A 344 22.28 18.98 -34.96
C THR A 344 21.45 20.06 -35.65
N GLY A 345 22.12 20.87 -36.47
CA GLY A 345 21.47 21.87 -37.30
C GLY A 345 20.58 21.18 -38.33
N LEU A 346 19.27 21.30 -38.18
CA LEU A 346 18.35 21.23 -39.31
C LEU A 346 18.68 22.41 -40.23
N ARG A 347 19.58 22.18 -41.19
CA ARG A 347 19.66 23.01 -42.40
C ARG A 347 18.36 22.80 -43.16
N THR A 348 17.47 23.78 -43.08
CA THR A 348 16.45 24.01 -44.10
C THR A 348 17.20 24.37 -45.38
N SER A 349 17.33 23.40 -46.30
CA SER A 349 17.74 23.66 -47.67
C SER A 349 16.58 24.30 -48.42
N THR A 350 16.55 25.62 -48.45
CA THR A 350 15.86 26.37 -49.50
C THR A 350 16.89 26.73 -50.57
N GLY A 351 16.61 26.35 -51.82
CA GLY A 351 17.20 26.97 -53.01
C GLY A 351 18.01 26.04 -53.89
N SER A 352 17.38 25.49 -54.93
CA SER A 352 17.58 25.92 -56.33
C SER A 352 16.39 25.45 -57.16
#